data_AF-A0A931IMA0-F1
#
_entry.id   AF-A0A931IMA0-F1
#
_cell.length_a   1.000
_cell.length_b   1.000
_cell.length_c   1.000
_cell.angle_alpha   90.00
_cell.angle_beta   90.00
_cell.angle_gamma   90.00
#
_symmetry.space_group_name_H-M   'P 1'
#
loop_
_entity.id
_entity.type
_entity.pdbx_description
1 polymer ?
#
loop_
_entity_poly.entity_id
_entity_poly.type
_entity_poly.pdbx_seq_one_letter_code
_entity_poly.pdbx_strand_id
1 'polypeptide(L)'
;MIYLSEGLLYISFAILVGSLLLRLVPEHARPAVHVPNTLLLACAIAIPILSFVPLHKLAQLFAKEFEMSYVDMMKSLLLEVNSGKAWIWTTVGSIGLAVLLGLKSFRNDKHTPKVALFVTLLLIVWLGYASHASALSSFKGIVVHTLHFLGFSVWIGILFVVSWFAKDENNWTPFLKWFSPVAIISVLITLIAGFTLMTFTTPQYVNAWMIPYGQMLLIKHVLILPLLLFAYTNGFGYKRAAKLNSDFNPKRWLKIESIIALLVLAATAIMGQQSPPHNLQETLQSVSPSPLFTAIYKGSFSPDMLLQFTIQLESVLMFVAALIMIAGVIWTHRSNRLIPSFMMGVLSAVFLYFGLMFSIA
;
A
#
# COMPACT_ATOMS: atom_id res chain seq x y z
N MET A 1 6.72 13.77 9.21
CA MET A 1 6.23 14.52 8.05
C MET A 1 6.31 13.72 6.75
N ILE A 2 7.49 13.27 6.30
CA ILE A 2 7.62 12.59 4.99
C ILE A 2 6.92 11.23 4.86
N TYR A 3 6.94 10.38 5.89
CA TYR A 3 6.21 9.10 5.86
C TYR A 3 4.69 9.32 5.83
N LEU A 4 4.21 10.35 6.53
CA LEU A 4 2.80 10.72 6.55
C LEU A 4 2.35 11.24 5.19
N SER A 5 3.16 12.07 4.52
CA SER A 5 2.82 12.57 3.19
C SER A 5 2.69 11.44 2.17
N GLU A 6 3.62 10.48 2.19
CA GLU A 6 3.58 9.32 1.29
C GLU A 6 2.35 8.42 1.56
N GLY A 7 2.05 8.15 2.83
CA GLY A 7 0.85 7.38 3.20
C GLY A 7 -0.45 8.07 2.75
N LEU A 8 -0.58 9.37 2.98
CA LEU A 8 -1.74 10.16 2.54
C LEU A 8 -1.83 10.25 1.01
N LEU A 9 -0.71 10.27 0.31
CA LEU A 9 -0.65 10.26 -1.16
C LEU A 9 -1.30 8.97 -1.68
N TYR A 10 -0.89 7.83 -1.13
CA TYR A 10 -1.45 6.55 -1.53
C TYR A 10 -2.95 6.41 -1.19
N ILE A 11 -3.38 6.91 -0.03
CA ILE A 11 -4.80 6.97 0.34
C ILE A 11 -5.59 7.84 -0.65
N SER A 12 -5.03 8.96 -1.10
CA SER A 12 -5.66 9.84 -2.08
C SER A 12 -5.91 9.14 -3.41
N PHE A 13 -4.92 8.37 -3.90
CA PHE A 13 -5.09 7.52 -5.08
C PHE A 13 -6.14 6.42 -4.87
N ALA A 14 -6.10 5.71 -3.74
CA ALA A 14 -7.06 4.65 -3.43
C ALA A 14 -8.51 5.18 -3.41
N ILE A 15 -8.76 6.34 -2.78
CA ILE A 15 -10.07 6.98 -2.74
C ILE A 15 -10.51 7.38 -4.15
N LEU A 16 -9.65 8.03 -4.94
CA LEU A 16 -9.97 8.45 -6.30
C LEU A 16 -10.30 7.25 -7.20
N VAL A 17 -9.41 6.26 -7.27
CA VAL A 17 -9.60 5.05 -8.10
C VAL A 17 -10.85 4.30 -7.68
N GLY A 18 -11.02 4.03 -6.38
CA GLY A 18 -12.18 3.31 -5.85
C GLY A 18 -13.50 4.01 -6.15
N SER A 19 -13.55 5.33 -5.91
CA SER A 19 -14.77 6.12 -6.13
C SER A 19 -15.13 6.25 -7.60
N LEU A 20 -14.13 6.50 -8.45
CA LEU A 20 -14.34 6.69 -9.88
C LEU A 20 -14.73 5.37 -10.56
N LEU A 21 -14.10 4.25 -10.20
CA LEU A 21 -14.52 2.93 -10.68
C LEU A 21 -15.94 2.59 -10.25
N LEU A 22 -16.28 2.81 -8.98
CA LEU A 22 -17.64 2.55 -8.50
C LEU A 22 -18.67 3.39 -9.26
N ARG A 23 -18.39 4.66 -9.59
CA ARG A 23 -19.28 5.48 -10.42
C ARG A 23 -19.57 4.91 -11.81
N LEU A 24 -18.70 4.05 -12.34
CA LEU A 24 -18.91 3.37 -13.62
C LEU A 24 -19.72 2.07 -13.49
N VAL A 25 -19.89 1.55 -12.27
CA VAL A 25 -20.64 0.32 -12.00
C VAL A 25 -22.14 0.66 -11.89
N PRO A 26 -23.04 -0.10 -12.56
CA PRO A 26 -24.49 0.10 -12.46
C PRO A 26 -25.00 0.02 -11.01
N GLU A 27 -26.02 0.82 -10.67
CA GLU A 27 -26.55 0.91 -9.30
C GLU A 27 -27.09 -0.43 -8.76
N HIS A 28 -27.68 -1.27 -9.60
CA HIS A 28 -28.16 -2.60 -9.21
C HIS A 28 -27.03 -3.61 -8.90
N ALA A 29 -25.78 -3.27 -9.23
CA ALA A 29 -24.61 -4.13 -9.03
C ALA A 29 -23.72 -3.68 -7.86
N ARG A 30 -24.12 -2.67 -7.09
CA ARG A 30 -23.36 -2.16 -5.95
C ARG A 30 -24.27 -1.62 -4.83
N PRO A 31 -23.82 -1.58 -3.57
CA PRO A 31 -24.50 -0.83 -2.52
C PRO A 31 -24.55 0.66 -2.85
N ALA A 32 -25.46 1.39 -2.22
CA ALA A 32 -25.52 2.85 -2.37
C ALA A 32 -24.28 3.48 -1.72
N VAL A 33 -23.35 3.99 -2.52
CA VAL A 33 -22.09 4.59 -2.04
C VAL A 33 -22.11 6.08 -2.33
N HIS A 34 -21.91 6.89 -1.28
CA HIS A 34 -21.87 8.36 -1.41
C HIS A 34 -20.54 8.91 -0.89
N VAL A 35 -19.63 9.18 -1.84
CA VAL A 35 -18.36 9.87 -1.57
C VAL A 35 -18.53 11.37 -1.87
N PRO A 36 -18.28 12.28 -0.91
CA PRO A 36 -18.40 13.71 -1.14
C PRO A 36 -17.49 14.18 -2.28
N ASN A 37 -18.00 14.99 -3.20
CA ASN A 37 -17.19 15.58 -4.28
C ASN A 37 -16.04 16.45 -3.72
N THR A 38 -16.24 17.08 -2.56
CA THR A 38 -15.20 17.84 -1.86
C THR A 38 -14.02 16.96 -1.45
N LEU A 39 -14.27 15.70 -1.07
CA LEU A 39 -13.22 14.75 -0.74
C LEU A 39 -12.43 14.34 -1.99
N LEU A 40 -13.10 14.07 -3.11
CA LEU A 40 -12.42 13.75 -4.37
C LEU A 40 -11.57 14.93 -4.87
N LEU A 41 -12.10 16.14 -4.77
CA LEU A 41 -11.35 17.37 -5.08
C LEU A 41 -10.15 17.54 -4.13
N ALA A 42 -10.34 17.32 -2.83
CA ALA A 42 -9.27 17.39 -1.86
C ALA A 42 -8.16 16.36 -2.16
N CYS A 43 -8.51 15.11 -2.49
CA CYS A 43 -7.55 14.09 -2.92
C CYS A 43 -6.80 14.51 -4.19
N ALA A 44 -7.50 15.06 -5.19
CA ALA A 44 -6.87 15.54 -6.42
C ALA A 44 -5.84 16.64 -6.12
N ILE A 45 -6.21 17.66 -5.34
CA ILE A 45 -5.32 18.77 -4.93
C ILE A 45 -4.17 18.28 -4.04
N ALA A 46 -4.43 17.30 -3.16
CA ALA A 46 -3.44 16.79 -2.24
C ALA A 46 -2.30 16.05 -2.95
N ILE A 47 -2.55 15.36 -4.08
CA ILE A 47 -1.54 14.58 -4.81
C ILE A 47 -0.23 15.38 -5.06
N PRO A 48 -0.23 16.54 -5.75
CA PRO A 48 1.00 17.29 -6.01
C PRO A 48 1.62 17.89 -4.76
N ILE A 49 0.81 18.25 -3.76
CA ILE A 49 1.31 18.79 -2.49
C ILE A 49 2.06 17.71 -1.70
N LEU A 50 1.47 16.52 -1.59
CA LEU A 50 2.03 15.41 -0.83
C LEU A 50 3.26 14.81 -1.52
N SER A 51 3.22 14.69 -2.86
CA SER A 51 4.36 14.18 -3.65
C SER A 51 5.50 15.19 -3.77
N PHE A 52 5.29 16.47 -3.44
CA PHE A 52 6.36 17.46 -3.37
C PHE A 52 7.23 17.32 -2.11
N VAL A 53 6.69 16.75 -1.03
CA VAL A 53 7.41 16.68 0.27
C VAL A 53 8.76 15.96 0.16
N PRO A 54 8.89 14.82 -0.53
CA PRO A 54 10.19 14.18 -0.74
C PRO A 54 11.15 15.04 -1.59
N LEU A 55 10.66 15.71 -2.64
CA LEU A 55 11.48 16.60 -3.48
C LEU A 55 11.99 17.80 -2.69
N HIS A 56 11.15 18.39 -1.83
CA HIS A 56 11.54 19.47 -0.95
C HIS A 56 12.69 19.06 -0.03
N LYS A 57 12.61 17.87 0.59
CA LYS A 57 13.68 17.36 1.45
C LYS A 57 14.97 17.10 0.68
N LEU A 58 14.86 16.52 -0.52
CA LEU A 58 16.02 16.26 -1.37
C LEU A 58 16.71 17.57 -1.76
N ALA A 59 15.94 18.59 -2.13
CA ALA A 59 16.45 19.91 -2.44
C ALA A 59 17.16 20.56 -1.25
N GLN A 60 16.62 20.44 -0.04
CA GLN A 60 17.28 20.96 1.16
C GLN A 60 18.61 20.25 1.45
N LEU A 61 18.64 18.92 1.30
CA LEU A 61 19.84 18.12 1.53
C LEU A 61 20.93 18.50 0.53
N PHE A 62 20.63 18.46 -0.77
CA PHE A 62 21.62 18.71 -1.81
C PHE A 62 22.01 20.17 -1.92
N ALA A 63 21.11 21.13 -1.66
CA ALA A 63 21.50 22.54 -1.62
C ALA A 63 22.59 22.79 -0.57
N LYS A 64 22.47 22.13 0.59
CA LYS A 64 23.48 22.19 1.66
C LYS A 64 24.77 21.47 1.28
N GLU A 65 24.67 20.29 0.66
CA GLU A 65 25.82 19.45 0.30
C GLU A 65 26.68 20.06 -0.83
N PHE A 66 26.04 20.65 -1.84
CA PHE A 66 26.72 21.28 -2.98
C PHE A 66 26.91 22.79 -2.83
N GLU A 67 26.61 23.36 -1.65
CA GLU A 67 26.70 24.81 -1.37
C GLU A 67 25.97 25.70 -2.40
N MET A 68 24.84 25.19 -2.92
CA MET A 68 24.00 25.88 -3.91
C MET A 68 22.80 26.56 -3.25
N SER A 69 22.22 27.57 -3.91
CA SER A 69 20.95 28.12 -3.47
C SER A 69 19.84 27.06 -3.56
N TYR A 70 18.88 27.11 -2.62
CA TYR A 70 17.72 26.21 -2.63
C TYR A 70 16.93 26.30 -3.95
N VAL A 71 16.81 27.51 -4.50
CA VAL A 71 16.07 27.75 -5.74
C VAL A 71 16.75 27.09 -6.93
N ASP A 72 18.07 27.23 -7.05
CA ASP A 72 18.84 26.61 -8.13
C ASP A 72 18.84 25.09 -8.02
N MET A 73 18.98 24.55 -6.80
CA MET A 73 18.89 23.11 -6.56
C MET A 73 17.49 22.57 -6.89
N MET A 74 16.43 23.26 -6.47
CA MET A 74 15.06 22.85 -6.79
C MET A 74 14.80 22.89 -8.30
N LYS A 75 15.28 23.92 -8.99
CA LYS A 75 15.19 24.02 -10.46
C LYS A 75 15.91 22.86 -11.14
N SER A 76 17.13 22.54 -10.69
CA SER A 76 17.90 21.40 -11.18
C SER A 76 17.13 20.08 -10.97
N LEU A 77 16.63 19.83 -9.76
CA LEU A 77 15.86 18.62 -9.46
C LEU A 77 14.60 18.49 -10.34
N LEU A 78 13.85 19.58 -10.52
CA LEU A 78 12.62 19.58 -11.33
C LEU A 78 12.88 19.35 -12.83
N LEU A 79 13.99 19.88 -13.36
CA LEU A 79 14.27 19.86 -14.80
C LEU A 79 15.16 18.69 -15.24
N GLU A 80 16.00 18.17 -14.35
CA GLU A 80 16.98 17.13 -14.71
C GLU A 80 16.58 15.74 -14.19
N VAL A 81 16.07 15.65 -12.96
CA VAL A 81 15.78 14.37 -12.29
C VAL A 81 14.40 13.83 -12.69
N ASN A 82 14.31 12.52 -12.94
CA ASN A 82 13.05 11.86 -13.34
C ASN A 82 11.90 12.11 -12.36
N SER A 83 12.16 12.08 -11.04
CA SER A 83 11.14 12.36 -10.02
C SER A 83 10.65 13.81 -10.06
N GLY A 84 11.51 14.77 -10.38
CA GLY A 84 11.13 16.16 -10.58
C GLY A 84 10.29 16.37 -11.83
N LYS A 85 10.71 15.80 -12.97
CA LYS A 85 9.93 15.79 -14.23
C LYS A 85 8.56 15.15 -14.02
N ALA A 86 8.51 14.03 -13.31
CA ALA A 86 7.27 13.33 -12.97
C ALA A 86 6.34 14.21 -12.12
N TRP A 87 6.88 14.98 -11.17
CA TRP A 87 6.11 15.87 -10.33
C TRP A 87 5.47 17.02 -11.12
N ILE A 88 6.16 17.57 -12.13
CA ILE A 88 5.59 18.58 -13.03
C ILE A 88 4.34 18.01 -13.73
N TRP A 89 4.47 16.84 -14.36
CA TRP A 89 3.34 16.19 -15.04
C TRP A 89 2.23 15.76 -14.09
N THR A 90 2.60 15.33 -12.88
CA THR A 90 1.65 15.03 -11.80
C THR A 90 0.86 16.27 -11.41
N THR A 91 1.52 17.42 -11.31
CA THR A 91 0.88 18.70 -10.98
C THR A 91 -0.07 19.15 -12.07
N VAL A 92 0.35 19.10 -13.34
CA VAL A 92 -0.50 19.44 -14.49
C VAL A 92 -1.74 18.53 -14.54
N GLY A 93 -1.54 17.21 -14.44
CA GLY A 93 -2.64 16.24 -14.46
C GLY A 93 -3.59 16.40 -13.25
N SER A 94 -3.04 16.67 -12.07
CA SER A 94 -3.81 16.92 -10.85
C SER A 94 -4.64 18.21 -10.95
N ILE A 95 -4.09 19.30 -11.50
CA ILE A 95 -4.85 20.54 -11.73
C ILE A 95 -6.03 20.27 -12.67
N GLY A 96 -5.79 19.57 -13.78
CA GLY A 96 -6.85 19.16 -14.70
C GLY A 96 -7.92 18.31 -14.00
N LEU A 97 -7.50 17.34 -13.18
CA LEU A 97 -8.40 16.50 -12.40
C LEU A 97 -9.21 17.32 -11.36
N ALA A 98 -8.59 18.28 -10.69
CA ALA A 98 -9.23 19.17 -9.74
C ALA A 98 -10.28 20.07 -10.42
N VAL A 99 -9.98 20.60 -11.62
CA VAL A 99 -10.94 21.36 -12.42
C VAL A 99 -12.15 20.47 -12.80
N LEU A 100 -11.90 19.26 -13.32
CA LEU A 100 -12.94 18.31 -13.69
C LEU A 100 -13.85 17.94 -12.51
N LEU A 101 -13.29 17.74 -11.32
CA LEU A 101 -14.05 17.33 -10.14
C LEU A 101 -14.68 18.52 -9.38
N GLY A 102 -14.10 19.72 -9.49
CA GLY A 102 -14.52 20.91 -8.76
C GLY A 102 -15.69 21.65 -9.42
N LEU A 103 -15.68 21.76 -10.74
CA LEU A 103 -16.68 22.52 -11.49
C LEU A 103 -18.06 21.86 -11.45
N LYS A 104 -19.09 22.65 -11.12
CA LYS A 104 -20.48 22.17 -11.02
C LYS A 104 -21.02 21.60 -12.34
N SER A 105 -20.58 22.16 -13.47
CA SER A 105 -21.00 21.74 -14.82
C SER A 105 -20.69 20.27 -15.12
N PHE A 106 -19.61 19.72 -14.57
CA PHE A 106 -19.18 18.34 -14.81
C PHE A 106 -19.73 17.32 -13.79
N ARG A 107 -20.36 17.77 -12.70
CA ARG A 107 -20.74 16.87 -11.58
C ARG A 107 -21.73 15.78 -11.96
N ASN A 108 -22.65 16.07 -12.86
CA ASN A 108 -23.71 15.14 -13.28
C ASN A 108 -23.49 14.59 -14.70
N ASP A 109 -22.35 14.90 -15.33
CA ASP A 109 -22.04 14.41 -16.65
C ASP A 109 -21.58 12.94 -16.61
N LYS A 110 -22.13 12.12 -17.52
CA LYS A 110 -21.90 10.67 -17.57
C LYS A 110 -20.48 10.28 -18.03
N HIS A 111 -19.77 11.20 -18.69
CA HIS A 111 -18.41 10.98 -19.20
C HIS A 111 -17.34 11.40 -18.18
N THR A 112 -17.65 12.32 -17.29
CA THR A 112 -16.73 12.89 -16.29
C THR A 112 -16.03 11.82 -15.45
N PRO A 113 -16.71 10.80 -14.89
CA PRO A 113 -16.02 9.73 -14.16
C PRO A 113 -15.01 8.95 -15.01
N LYS A 114 -15.27 8.77 -16.32
CA LYS A 114 -14.36 8.07 -17.24
C LYS A 114 -13.10 8.89 -17.50
N VAL A 115 -13.27 10.19 -17.79
CA VAL A 115 -12.15 11.11 -18.03
C VAL A 115 -11.32 11.29 -16.76
N ALA A 116 -11.98 11.50 -15.60
CA ALA A 116 -11.29 11.61 -14.32
C ALA A 116 -10.53 10.33 -13.95
N LEU A 117 -11.10 9.16 -14.24
CA LEU A 117 -10.40 7.88 -14.02
C LEU A 117 -9.18 7.78 -14.94
N PHE A 118 -9.33 8.10 -16.23
CA PHE A 118 -8.21 8.10 -17.18
C PHE A 118 -7.06 9.00 -16.71
N VAL A 119 -7.36 10.24 -16.29
CA VAL A 119 -6.34 11.15 -15.74
C VAL A 119 -5.71 10.56 -14.47
N THR A 120 -6.51 9.97 -13.58
CA THR A 120 -5.99 9.31 -12.36
C THR A 120 -5.04 8.15 -12.70
N LEU A 121 -5.34 7.37 -13.75
CA LEU A 121 -4.46 6.29 -14.22
C LEU A 121 -3.15 6.85 -14.80
N LEU A 122 -3.18 7.96 -15.53
CA LEU A 122 -1.96 8.63 -15.99
C LEU A 122 -1.12 9.11 -14.79
N LEU A 123 -1.74 9.65 -13.75
CA LEU A 123 -1.04 10.03 -12.51
C LEU A 123 -0.36 8.83 -11.83
N ILE A 124 -0.98 7.64 -11.87
CA ILE A 124 -0.35 6.40 -11.38
C ILE A 124 0.87 6.01 -12.22
N VAL A 125 0.81 6.18 -13.55
CA VAL A 125 1.97 5.95 -14.44
C VAL A 125 3.10 6.94 -14.10
N TRP A 126 2.79 8.21 -13.86
CA TRP A 126 3.78 9.20 -13.45
C TRP A 126 4.41 8.89 -12.09
N LEU A 127 3.63 8.36 -11.14
CA LEU A 127 4.18 7.84 -9.89
C LEU A 127 5.15 6.66 -10.14
N GLY A 128 4.81 5.76 -11.07
CA GLY A 128 5.71 4.70 -11.52
C GLY A 128 7.00 5.22 -12.15
N TYR A 129 6.92 6.27 -12.96
CA TYR A 129 8.09 6.95 -13.55
C TYR A 129 8.97 7.65 -12.51
N ALA A 130 8.38 8.21 -11.46
CA ALA A 130 9.12 8.83 -10.36
C ALA A 130 9.83 7.83 -9.43
N SER A 131 9.48 6.54 -9.50
CA SER A 131 9.87 5.53 -8.51
C SER A 131 11.35 5.12 -8.62
N HIS A 132 11.93 4.67 -7.49
CA HIS A 132 13.25 4.02 -7.47
C HIS A 132 13.33 2.83 -8.44
N ALA A 133 12.22 2.12 -8.64
CA ALA A 133 12.18 1.00 -9.57
C ALA A 133 12.50 1.44 -11.01
N SER A 134 11.98 2.60 -11.44
CA SER A 134 12.29 3.17 -12.75
C SER A 134 13.76 3.59 -12.87
N ALA A 135 14.39 4.04 -11.79
CA ALA A 135 15.81 4.38 -11.81
C ALA A 135 16.69 3.12 -11.93
N LEU A 136 16.29 2.03 -11.29
CA LEU A 136 17.04 0.76 -11.29
C LEU A 136 16.81 -0.10 -12.53
N SER A 137 15.61 -0.05 -13.13
CA SER A 137 15.22 -0.96 -14.21
C SER A 137 14.46 -0.27 -15.35
N SER A 138 14.72 1.03 -15.57
CA SER A 138 14.18 1.84 -16.67
C SER A 138 12.69 1.53 -16.94
N PHE A 139 12.32 1.18 -18.18
CA PHE A 139 10.96 0.88 -18.58
C PHE A 139 10.31 -0.27 -17.80
N LYS A 140 11.05 -1.35 -17.53
CA LYS A 140 10.55 -2.48 -16.73
C LYS A 140 10.17 -2.01 -15.32
N GLY A 141 11.00 -1.15 -14.72
CA GLY A 141 10.74 -0.52 -13.44
C GLY A 141 9.42 0.26 -13.41
N ILE A 142 9.19 1.10 -14.42
CA ILE A 142 7.95 1.88 -14.58
C ILE A 142 6.74 0.96 -14.64
N VAL A 143 6.76 -0.03 -15.54
CA VAL A 143 5.61 -0.92 -15.79
C VAL A 143 5.29 -1.73 -14.54
N VAL A 144 6.30 -2.36 -13.93
CA VAL A 144 6.10 -3.22 -12.76
C VAL A 144 5.62 -2.39 -11.56
N HIS A 145 6.19 -1.22 -11.31
CA HIS A 145 5.74 -0.35 -10.21
C HIS A 145 4.31 0.16 -10.45
N THR A 146 4.00 0.58 -11.68
CA THR A 146 2.64 1.02 -12.07
C THR A 146 1.63 -0.10 -11.85
N LEU A 147 1.92 -1.33 -12.30
CA LEU A 147 1.03 -2.48 -12.12
C LEU A 147 0.85 -2.83 -10.64
N HIS A 148 1.93 -2.80 -9.85
CA HIS A 148 1.86 -3.04 -8.40
C HIS A 148 0.92 -2.03 -7.72
N PHE A 149 1.13 -0.74 -7.99
CA PHE A 149 0.35 0.32 -7.36
C PHE A 149 -1.10 0.39 -7.88
N LEU A 150 -1.32 0.11 -9.16
CA LEU A 150 -2.65 0.05 -9.77
C LEU A 150 -3.47 -1.10 -9.19
N GLY A 151 -2.90 -2.31 -9.11
CA GLY A 151 -3.57 -3.47 -8.52
C GLY A 151 -4.00 -3.19 -7.09
N PHE A 152 -3.10 -2.61 -6.29
CA PHE A 152 -3.43 -2.17 -4.92
C PHE A 152 -4.53 -1.10 -4.91
N SER A 153 -4.43 -0.06 -5.73
CA SER A 153 -5.40 1.05 -5.77
C SER A 153 -6.79 0.61 -6.23
N VAL A 154 -6.88 -0.37 -7.12
CA VAL A 154 -8.17 -0.94 -7.56
C VAL A 154 -8.78 -1.78 -6.44
N TRP A 155 -8.04 -2.76 -5.91
CA TRP A 155 -8.54 -3.66 -4.88
C TRP A 155 -8.88 -2.91 -3.58
N ILE A 156 -7.88 -2.28 -2.98
CA ILE A 156 -8.03 -1.60 -1.69
C ILE A 156 -8.84 -0.33 -1.84
N GLY A 157 -8.75 0.38 -2.97
CA GLY A 157 -9.55 1.60 -3.19
C GLY A 157 -11.05 1.32 -3.24
N ILE A 158 -11.50 0.35 -4.03
CA ILE A 158 -12.93 -0.03 -4.06
C ILE A 158 -13.37 -0.51 -2.67
N LEU A 159 -12.57 -1.38 -2.04
CA LEU A 159 -12.88 -1.92 -0.73
C LEU A 159 -13.03 -0.82 0.33
N PHE A 160 -12.06 0.10 0.38
CA PHE A 160 -12.05 1.23 1.30
C PHE A 160 -13.25 2.14 1.05
N VAL A 161 -13.54 2.45 -0.20
CA VAL A 161 -14.69 3.32 -0.52
C VAL A 161 -16.01 2.67 -0.12
N VAL A 162 -16.21 1.39 -0.42
CA VAL A 162 -17.44 0.67 -0.02
C VAL A 162 -17.54 0.55 1.50
N SER A 163 -16.46 0.19 2.20
CA SER A 163 -16.50 -0.05 3.65
C SER A 163 -16.78 1.22 4.47
N TRP A 164 -16.30 2.38 4.00
CA TRP A 164 -16.46 3.65 4.72
C TRP A 164 -17.63 4.51 4.23
N PHE A 165 -17.98 4.46 2.93
CA PHE A 165 -18.94 5.38 2.32
C PHE A 165 -20.25 4.73 1.83
N ALA A 166 -20.41 3.40 1.91
CA ALA A 166 -21.71 2.77 1.67
C ALA A 166 -22.75 3.21 2.71
N LYS A 167 -23.96 3.52 2.27
CA LYS A 167 -25.10 3.95 3.09
C LYS A 167 -26.01 2.80 3.48
N ASP A 168 -26.02 1.73 2.69
CA ASP A 168 -26.79 0.53 2.92
C ASP A 168 -25.99 -0.74 2.60
N GLU A 169 -26.63 -1.88 2.78
CA GLU A 169 -26.12 -3.22 2.47
C GLU A 169 -26.89 -3.84 1.28
N ASN A 170 -27.63 -3.00 0.55
CA ASN A 170 -28.39 -3.44 -0.61
C ASN A 170 -27.42 -3.89 -1.72
N ASN A 171 -27.88 -4.81 -2.57
CA ASN A 171 -27.09 -5.33 -3.70
C ASN A 171 -25.71 -5.92 -3.31
N TRP A 172 -25.52 -6.35 -2.06
CA TRP A 172 -24.24 -6.91 -1.62
C TRP A 172 -23.83 -8.16 -2.40
N THR A 173 -24.79 -9.05 -2.67
CA THR A 173 -24.53 -10.26 -3.46
C THR A 173 -24.14 -9.91 -4.92
N PRO A 174 -24.89 -9.06 -5.65
CA PRO A 174 -24.43 -8.51 -6.92
C PRO A 174 -23.04 -7.87 -6.89
N PHE A 175 -22.74 -7.09 -5.85
CA PHE A 175 -21.43 -6.47 -5.66
C PHE A 175 -20.30 -7.51 -5.60
N LEU A 176 -20.43 -8.52 -4.74
CA LEU A 176 -19.41 -9.57 -4.61
C LEU A 176 -19.24 -10.39 -5.89
N LYS A 177 -20.29 -10.55 -6.72
CA LYS A 177 -20.18 -11.33 -7.97
C LYS A 177 -19.15 -10.77 -8.94
N TRP A 178 -19.03 -9.45 -9.05
CA TRP A 178 -18.06 -8.80 -9.93
C TRP A 178 -16.82 -8.33 -9.17
N PHE A 179 -16.96 -7.88 -7.92
CA PHE A 179 -15.83 -7.34 -7.19
C PHE A 179 -14.86 -8.45 -6.74
N SER A 180 -15.35 -9.62 -6.32
CA SER A 180 -14.47 -10.73 -5.92
C SER A 180 -13.47 -11.16 -7.02
N PRO A 181 -13.88 -11.40 -8.29
CA PRO A 181 -12.91 -11.72 -9.34
C PRO A 181 -11.96 -10.53 -9.65
N VAL A 182 -12.45 -9.28 -9.63
CA VAL A 182 -11.60 -8.09 -9.79
C VAL A 182 -10.55 -8.00 -8.68
N ALA A 183 -10.95 -8.25 -7.43
CA ALA A 183 -10.06 -8.26 -6.27
C ALA A 183 -9.01 -9.37 -6.40
N ILE A 184 -9.39 -10.59 -6.78
CA ILE A 184 -8.45 -11.70 -7.00
C ILE A 184 -7.42 -11.34 -8.08
N ILE A 185 -7.86 -10.84 -9.23
CA ILE A 185 -6.95 -10.41 -10.31
C ILE A 185 -6.01 -9.31 -9.82
N SER A 186 -6.55 -8.33 -9.10
CA SER A 186 -5.77 -7.22 -8.54
C SER A 186 -4.74 -7.69 -7.51
N VAL A 187 -5.09 -8.64 -6.64
CA VAL A 187 -4.17 -9.29 -5.70
C VAL A 187 -3.06 -10.00 -6.46
N LEU A 188 -3.39 -10.81 -7.47
CA LEU A 188 -2.40 -11.55 -8.27
C LEU A 188 -1.44 -10.59 -8.98
N ILE A 189 -1.94 -9.54 -9.63
CA ILE A 189 -1.12 -8.51 -10.26
C ILE A 189 -0.21 -7.85 -9.22
N THR A 190 -0.75 -7.48 -8.06
CA THR A 190 0.00 -6.81 -6.99
C THR A 190 1.13 -7.72 -6.47
N LEU A 191 0.86 -9.00 -6.23
CA LEU A 191 1.85 -9.96 -5.74
C LEU A 191 2.93 -10.25 -6.80
N ILE A 192 2.54 -10.55 -8.03
CA ILE A 192 3.48 -10.83 -9.13
C ILE A 192 4.38 -9.61 -9.38
N ALA A 193 3.79 -8.42 -9.47
CA ALA A 193 4.55 -7.18 -9.64
C ALA A 193 5.44 -6.90 -8.41
N GLY A 194 4.94 -7.13 -7.19
CA GLY A 194 5.70 -6.95 -5.95
C GLY A 194 6.94 -7.84 -5.87
N PHE A 195 6.79 -9.15 -6.13
CA PHE A 195 7.93 -10.06 -6.21
C PHE A 195 8.87 -9.70 -7.36
N THR A 196 8.34 -9.25 -8.50
CA THR A 196 9.17 -8.79 -9.61
C THR A 196 10.00 -7.56 -9.21
N LEU A 197 9.43 -6.58 -8.49
CA LEU A 197 10.17 -5.43 -7.95
C LEU A 197 11.32 -5.88 -7.04
N MET A 198 11.09 -6.89 -6.20
CA MET A 198 12.11 -7.37 -5.27
C MET A 198 13.35 -7.93 -5.98
N THR A 199 13.20 -8.48 -7.20
CA THR A 199 14.34 -9.05 -7.94
C THR A 199 15.42 -8.02 -8.28
N PHE A 200 15.09 -6.72 -8.29
CA PHE A 200 16.05 -5.65 -8.56
C PHE A 200 16.09 -4.54 -7.49
N THR A 201 15.13 -4.48 -6.57
CA THR A 201 15.17 -3.55 -5.43
C THR A 201 15.77 -4.18 -4.18
N THR A 202 15.65 -5.50 -4.00
CA THR A 202 16.10 -6.21 -2.79
C THR A 202 16.43 -7.68 -3.13
N PRO A 203 17.44 -7.93 -3.97
CA PRO A 203 17.81 -9.29 -4.38
C PRO A 203 18.26 -10.15 -3.19
N GLN A 204 18.88 -9.54 -2.19
CA GLN A 204 19.29 -10.21 -0.95
C GLN A 204 18.24 -10.04 0.16
N TYR A 205 17.03 -10.57 -0.06
CA TYR A 205 15.86 -10.32 0.79
C TYR A 205 16.10 -10.56 2.29
N VAL A 206 16.65 -11.71 2.67
CA VAL A 206 16.88 -12.06 4.08
C VAL A 206 17.96 -11.18 4.70
N ASN A 207 19.12 -11.04 4.04
CA ASN A 207 20.21 -10.20 4.52
C ASN A 207 19.78 -8.71 4.65
N ALA A 208 18.87 -8.25 3.79
CA ALA A 208 18.34 -6.89 3.88
C ALA A 208 17.56 -6.63 5.18
N TRP A 209 17.16 -7.65 5.94
CA TRP A 209 16.52 -7.48 7.25
C TRP A 209 17.45 -6.79 8.27
N MET A 210 18.76 -6.71 8.01
CA MET A 210 19.70 -5.95 8.84
C MET A 210 19.42 -4.44 8.82
N ILE A 211 18.82 -3.91 7.75
CA ILE A 211 18.63 -2.47 7.53
C ILE A 211 17.14 -2.07 7.61
N PRO A 212 16.85 -0.76 7.80
CA PRO A 212 15.47 -0.29 7.92
C PRO A 212 14.55 -0.69 6.76
N TYR A 213 15.06 -0.69 5.52
CA TYR A 213 14.27 -1.03 4.33
C TYR A 213 13.78 -2.47 4.38
N GLY A 214 14.68 -3.43 4.63
CA GLY A 214 14.30 -4.84 4.69
C GLY A 214 13.41 -5.15 5.88
N GLN A 215 13.58 -4.46 7.01
CA GLN A 215 12.65 -4.57 8.15
C GLN A 215 11.23 -4.12 7.79
N MET A 216 11.10 -3.00 7.07
CA MET A 216 9.77 -2.52 6.67
C MET A 216 9.15 -3.37 5.57
N LEU A 217 9.97 -3.90 4.65
CA LEU A 217 9.53 -4.88 3.68
C LEU A 217 9.07 -6.18 4.34
N LEU A 218 9.77 -6.67 5.36
CA LEU A 218 9.37 -7.84 6.14
C LEU A 218 8.03 -7.61 6.85
N ILE A 219 7.90 -6.47 7.54
CA ILE A 219 6.65 -6.07 8.21
C ILE A 219 5.49 -6.00 7.20
N LYS A 220 5.73 -5.44 6.01
CA LYS A 220 4.74 -5.43 4.92
C LYS A 220 4.31 -6.86 4.54
N HIS A 221 5.25 -7.79 4.35
CA HIS A 221 4.94 -9.17 3.98
C HIS A 221 4.15 -9.92 5.05
N VAL A 222 4.52 -9.80 6.32
CA VAL A 222 3.76 -10.48 7.40
C VAL A 222 2.37 -9.87 7.60
N LEU A 223 2.18 -8.57 7.34
CA LEU A 223 0.86 -7.92 7.38
C LEU A 223 -0.03 -8.26 6.17
N ILE A 224 0.55 -8.63 5.02
CA ILE A 224 -0.21 -9.12 3.87
C ILE A 224 -0.94 -10.43 4.21
N LEU A 225 -0.40 -11.27 5.08
CA LEU A 225 -1.03 -12.54 5.44
C LEU A 225 -2.40 -12.39 6.13
N PRO A 226 -2.55 -11.63 7.24
CA PRO A 226 -3.87 -11.37 7.79
C PRO A 226 -4.74 -10.59 6.81
N LEU A 227 -4.20 -9.66 6.00
CA LEU A 227 -4.99 -8.97 4.98
C LEU A 227 -5.64 -9.96 4.00
N LEU A 228 -4.86 -10.91 3.45
CA LEU A 228 -5.37 -11.94 2.56
C LEU A 228 -6.35 -12.88 3.26
N LEU A 229 -6.13 -13.17 4.55
CA LEU A 229 -7.06 -13.97 5.34
C LEU A 229 -8.42 -13.28 5.49
N PHE A 230 -8.45 -11.98 5.81
CA PHE A 230 -9.69 -11.20 5.86
C PHE A 230 -10.35 -11.07 4.48
N ALA A 231 -9.56 -10.84 3.43
CA ALA A 231 -10.06 -10.82 2.05
C ALA A 231 -10.72 -12.16 1.68
N TYR A 232 -10.13 -13.28 2.08
CA TYR A 232 -10.69 -14.61 1.88
C TYR A 232 -12.01 -14.80 2.65
N THR A 233 -12.03 -14.46 3.95
CA THR A 233 -13.25 -14.59 4.76
C THR A 233 -14.38 -13.68 4.27
N ASN A 234 -14.06 -12.47 3.81
CA ASN A 234 -15.03 -11.51 3.30
C ASN A 234 -15.52 -11.87 1.90
N GLY A 235 -14.64 -12.36 1.03
CA GLY A 235 -14.99 -12.76 -0.34
C GLY A 235 -15.77 -14.06 -0.44
N PHE A 236 -15.38 -15.08 0.35
CA PHE A 236 -15.94 -16.43 0.26
C PHE A 236 -16.74 -16.85 1.49
N GLY A 237 -16.32 -16.44 2.68
CA GLY A 237 -16.97 -16.78 3.95
C GLY A 237 -18.30 -16.04 4.20
N TYR A 238 -18.52 -14.90 3.52
CA TYR A 238 -19.70 -14.04 3.68
C TYR A 238 -21.03 -14.81 3.61
N LYS A 239 -21.25 -15.57 2.53
CA LYS A 239 -22.55 -16.24 2.29
C LYS A 239 -22.91 -17.21 3.41
N ARG A 240 -21.92 -17.89 3.96
CA ARG A 240 -22.12 -18.82 5.08
C ARG A 240 -22.38 -18.04 6.37
N ALA A 241 -21.62 -16.98 6.63
CA ALA A 241 -21.79 -16.16 7.83
C ALA A 241 -23.16 -15.46 7.88
N ALA A 242 -23.62 -14.90 6.76
CA ALA A 242 -24.92 -14.25 6.65
C ALA A 242 -26.11 -15.21 6.77
N LYS A 243 -25.95 -16.49 6.37
CA LYS A 243 -26.98 -17.52 6.58
C LYS A 243 -27.07 -17.99 8.03
N LEU A 244 -25.94 -18.01 8.74
CA LEU A 244 -25.86 -18.52 10.11
C LEU A 244 -26.22 -17.46 11.15
N ASN A 245 -26.06 -16.17 10.84
CA ASN A 245 -26.32 -15.07 11.76
C ASN A 245 -27.11 -13.97 11.05
N SER A 246 -28.34 -13.71 11.50
CA SER A 246 -29.19 -12.62 10.98
C SER A 246 -28.57 -11.24 11.16
N ASP A 247 -27.75 -11.06 12.18
CA ASP A 247 -27.12 -9.78 12.54
C ASP A 247 -25.76 -9.56 11.85
N PHE A 248 -25.41 -10.42 10.89
CA PHE A 248 -24.14 -10.32 10.19
C PHE A 248 -24.12 -9.08 9.29
N ASN A 249 -23.16 -8.18 9.55
CA ASN A 249 -22.98 -6.96 8.78
C ASN A 249 -21.65 -7.02 8.01
N PRO A 250 -21.66 -7.22 6.68
CA PRO A 250 -20.43 -7.36 5.90
C PRO A 250 -19.61 -6.07 5.83
N LYS A 251 -20.23 -4.90 5.93
CA LYS A 251 -19.53 -3.61 5.88
C LYS A 251 -18.55 -3.48 7.04
N ARG A 252 -18.91 -3.94 8.24
CA ARG A 252 -18.01 -3.89 9.41
C ARG A 252 -16.77 -4.77 9.21
N TRP A 253 -16.92 -5.92 8.56
CA TRP A 253 -15.80 -6.81 8.23
C TRP A 253 -14.88 -6.23 7.15
N LEU A 254 -15.44 -5.58 6.11
CA LEU A 254 -14.63 -4.83 5.15
C LEU A 254 -13.88 -3.65 5.79
N LYS A 255 -14.43 -3.03 6.85
CA LYS A 255 -13.70 -1.97 7.57
C LYS A 255 -12.44 -2.51 8.23
N ILE A 256 -12.50 -3.67 8.90
CA ILE A 256 -11.27 -4.30 9.43
C ILE A 256 -10.28 -4.59 8.31
N GLU A 257 -10.72 -5.22 7.23
CA GLU A 257 -9.84 -5.53 6.10
C GLU A 257 -9.15 -4.25 5.59
N SER A 258 -9.92 -3.15 5.47
CA SER A 258 -9.38 -1.86 5.08
C SER A 258 -8.39 -1.28 6.09
N ILE A 259 -8.61 -1.47 7.40
CA ILE A 259 -7.67 -1.01 8.45
C ILE A 259 -6.35 -1.78 8.35
N ILE A 260 -6.40 -3.09 8.12
CA ILE A 260 -5.18 -3.89 7.93
C ILE A 260 -4.47 -3.48 6.63
N ALA A 261 -5.22 -3.21 5.56
CA ALA A 261 -4.66 -2.67 4.34
C ALA A 261 -3.97 -1.30 4.57
N LEU A 262 -4.52 -0.44 5.44
CA LEU A 262 -3.86 0.80 5.86
C LEU A 262 -2.57 0.55 6.64
N LEU A 263 -2.48 -0.51 7.46
CA LEU A 263 -1.22 -0.90 8.12
C LEU A 263 -0.16 -1.35 7.10
N VAL A 264 -0.55 -2.14 6.10
CA VAL A 264 0.32 -2.52 4.97
C VAL A 264 0.79 -1.28 4.21
N LEU A 265 -0.11 -0.29 4.02
CA LEU A 265 0.20 0.95 3.35
C LEU A 265 1.13 1.85 4.18
N ALA A 266 0.97 1.88 5.50
CA ALA A 266 1.86 2.59 6.41
C ALA A 266 3.28 2.00 6.37
N ALA A 267 3.42 0.67 6.40
CA ALA A 267 4.71 0.01 6.22
C ALA A 267 5.32 0.35 4.84
N THR A 268 4.49 0.37 3.79
CA THR A 268 4.91 0.75 2.43
C THR A 268 5.36 2.20 2.34
N ALA A 269 4.67 3.13 3.00
CA ALA A 269 5.00 4.55 3.02
C ALA A 269 6.31 4.84 3.77
N ILE A 270 6.60 4.09 4.85
CA ILE A 270 7.89 4.20 5.54
C ILE A 270 9.01 3.62 4.67
N MET A 271 8.77 2.44 4.09
CA MET A 271 9.71 1.75 3.20
C MET A 271 10.03 2.57 1.94
N GLY A 272 9.02 3.19 1.32
CA GLY A 272 9.16 3.96 0.07
C GLY A 272 10.01 5.23 0.21
N GLN A 273 10.29 5.66 1.44
CA GLN A 273 11.17 6.79 1.76
C GLN A 273 12.59 6.37 2.13
N GLN A 274 12.92 5.08 1.94
CA GLN A 274 14.23 4.51 2.19
C GLN A 274 14.81 4.01 0.87
N SER A 275 16.12 4.16 0.70
CA SER A 275 16.80 3.67 -0.50
C SER A 275 16.72 2.14 -0.56
N PRO A 276 16.27 1.55 -1.68
CA PRO A 276 16.21 0.10 -1.82
C PRO A 276 17.64 -0.50 -1.87
N PRO A 277 17.92 -1.58 -1.10
CA PRO A 277 19.22 -2.24 -1.06
C PRO A 277 19.42 -3.17 -2.25
N HIS A 278 19.39 -2.61 -3.46
CA HIS A 278 19.69 -3.31 -4.69
C HIS A 278 21.13 -3.83 -4.71
N ASN A 279 22.05 -3.07 -4.09
CA ASN A 279 23.37 -3.52 -3.67
C ASN A 279 23.49 -3.42 -2.13
N LEU A 280 23.32 -4.54 -1.44
CA LEU A 280 23.27 -4.54 0.03
C LEU A 280 24.62 -4.14 0.66
N GLN A 281 25.75 -4.61 0.12
CA GLN A 281 27.08 -4.28 0.67
C GLN A 281 27.35 -2.78 0.64
N GLU A 282 27.08 -2.13 -0.49
CA GLU A 282 27.21 -0.68 -0.65
C GLU A 282 26.23 0.07 0.27
N THR A 283 25.00 -0.45 0.42
CA THR A 283 24.01 0.15 1.32
C THR A 283 24.47 0.09 2.78
N LEU A 284 25.08 -1.02 3.21
CA LEU A 284 25.58 -1.20 4.58
C LEU A 284 26.76 -0.27 4.92
N GLN A 285 27.44 0.30 3.92
CA GLN A 285 28.50 1.29 4.13
C GLN A 285 27.94 2.68 4.48
N SER A 286 26.71 2.98 4.08
CA SER A 286 26.10 4.31 4.24
C SER A 286 24.88 4.31 5.18
N VAL A 287 24.30 3.15 5.47
CA VAL A 287 23.09 2.98 6.27
C VAL A 287 23.39 2.17 7.52
N SER A 288 23.12 2.76 8.68
CA SER A 288 23.23 2.05 9.96
C SER A 288 22.23 0.89 10.07
N PRO A 289 22.55 -0.14 10.88
CA PRO A 289 21.62 -1.23 11.18
C PRO A 289 20.28 -0.71 11.68
N SER A 290 19.20 -1.43 11.36
CA SER A 290 17.87 -1.06 11.85
C SER A 290 17.81 -1.20 13.38
N PRO A 291 17.25 -0.20 14.10
CA PRO A 291 16.99 -0.34 15.54
C PRO A 291 16.14 -1.55 15.90
N LEU A 292 15.18 -1.93 15.04
CA LEU A 292 14.37 -3.13 15.22
C LEU A 292 15.21 -4.40 15.10
N PHE A 293 16.15 -4.43 14.15
CA PHE A 293 17.05 -5.54 13.99
C PHE A 293 17.97 -5.68 15.21
N THR A 294 18.66 -4.60 15.60
CA THR A 294 19.61 -4.63 16.72
C THR A 294 18.98 -4.85 18.09
N ALA A 295 17.68 -4.54 18.24
CA ALA A 295 16.95 -4.83 19.48
C ALA A 295 16.63 -6.31 19.68
N ILE A 296 16.56 -7.08 18.59
CA ILE A 296 16.11 -8.48 18.60
C ILE A 296 17.29 -9.41 18.33
N TYR A 297 18.11 -9.09 17.33
CA TYR A 297 19.28 -9.86 16.95
C TYR A 297 20.41 -9.65 17.96
N LYS A 298 20.82 -10.72 18.64
CA LYS A 298 21.82 -10.70 19.73
C LYS A 298 23.25 -10.92 19.25
N GLY A 299 23.46 -11.18 17.96
CA GLY A 299 24.80 -11.34 17.38
C GLY A 299 25.49 -10.00 17.12
N SER A 300 26.80 -10.04 16.85
CA SER A 300 27.58 -8.88 16.46
C SER A 300 27.33 -8.54 14.99
N PHE A 301 26.84 -7.34 14.70
CA PHE A 301 26.68 -6.87 13.32
C PHE A 301 28.03 -6.66 12.61
N SER A 302 28.13 -7.14 11.37
CA SER A 302 29.20 -6.82 10.42
C SER A 302 28.59 -6.61 9.03
N PRO A 303 29.09 -5.66 8.21
CA PRO A 303 28.62 -5.47 6.83
C PRO A 303 28.74 -6.71 5.93
N ASP A 304 29.69 -7.60 6.25
CA ASP A 304 29.92 -8.84 5.48
C ASP A 304 29.14 -10.04 6.02
N MET A 305 28.30 -9.84 7.04
CA MET A 305 27.45 -10.87 7.61
C MET A 305 26.42 -11.36 6.59
N LEU A 306 26.24 -12.68 6.54
CA LEU A 306 25.16 -13.32 5.82
C LEU A 306 24.22 -13.95 6.85
N LEU A 307 22.96 -13.50 6.85
CA LEU A 307 21.94 -14.06 7.72
C LEU A 307 21.53 -15.44 7.22
N GLN A 308 21.57 -16.42 8.11
CA GLN A 308 21.15 -17.78 7.80
C GLN A 308 19.97 -18.19 8.68
N PHE A 309 19.07 -18.98 8.12
CA PHE A 309 17.98 -19.54 8.90
C PHE A 309 18.49 -20.66 9.81
N THR A 310 18.16 -20.56 11.09
CA THR A 310 18.42 -21.55 12.11
C THR A 310 17.12 -21.90 12.84
N ILE A 311 17.01 -23.15 13.26
CA ILE A 311 15.86 -23.62 14.05
C ILE A 311 16.18 -23.36 15.52
N GLN A 312 15.47 -22.40 16.10
CA GLN A 312 15.57 -22.03 17.51
C GLN A 312 14.22 -22.32 18.17
N LEU A 313 14.22 -22.67 19.46
CA LEU A 313 12.97 -22.99 20.15
C LEU A 313 12.03 -21.78 20.17
N GLU A 314 12.58 -20.60 20.37
CA GLU A 314 11.88 -19.32 20.39
C GLU A 314 11.18 -19.05 19.06
N SER A 315 11.84 -19.29 17.93
CA SER A 315 11.24 -19.10 16.61
C SER A 315 10.10 -20.10 16.37
N VAL A 316 10.30 -21.37 16.71
CA VAL A 316 9.25 -22.40 16.61
C VAL A 316 8.02 -22.03 17.44
N LEU A 317 8.21 -21.59 18.69
CA LEU A 317 7.11 -21.17 19.58
C LEU A 317 6.34 -19.98 19.00
N MET A 318 7.04 -18.99 18.43
CA MET A 318 6.40 -17.83 17.79
C MET A 318 5.62 -18.24 16.52
N PHE A 319 6.15 -19.15 15.71
CA PHE A 319 5.40 -19.67 14.55
C PHE A 319 4.15 -20.45 14.97
N VAL A 320 4.23 -21.27 16.02
CA VAL A 320 3.05 -21.96 16.57
C VAL A 320 2.02 -20.95 17.10
N ALA A 321 2.45 -19.92 17.84
CA ALA A 321 1.57 -18.86 18.31
C ALA A 321 0.87 -18.13 17.14
N ALA A 322 1.61 -17.83 16.06
CA ALA A 322 1.05 -17.24 14.85
C ALA A 322 -0.03 -18.12 14.20
N LEU A 323 0.20 -19.44 14.10
CA LEU A 323 -0.78 -20.39 13.55
C LEU A 323 -2.05 -20.45 14.41
N ILE A 324 -1.90 -20.45 15.75
CA ILE A 324 -3.04 -20.40 16.68
C ILE A 324 -3.85 -19.11 16.46
N MET A 325 -3.18 -17.96 16.31
CA MET A 325 -3.85 -16.69 16.02
C MET A 325 -4.60 -16.73 14.68
N ILE A 326 -4.00 -17.28 13.62
CA ILE A 326 -4.63 -17.45 12.30
C ILE A 326 -5.89 -18.33 12.40
N ALA A 327 -5.80 -19.47 13.10
CA ALA A 327 -6.95 -20.33 13.34
C ALA A 327 -8.04 -19.60 14.14
N GLY A 328 -7.63 -18.78 15.12
CA GLY A 328 -8.49 -17.92 15.91
C GLY A 328 -9.26 -16.89 15.06
N VAL A 329 -8.64 -16.29 14.04
CA VAL A 329 -9.33 -15.38 13.09
C VAL A 329 -10.50 -16.10 12.41
N ILE A 330 -10.27 -17.33 11.91
CA ILE A 330 -11.30 -18.11 11.22
C ILE A 330 -12.44 -18.47 12.19
N TRP A 331 -12.11 -18.88 13.41
CA TRP A 331 -13.11 -19.23 14.42
C TRP A 331 -13.95 -18.02 14.82
N THR A 332 -13.31 -16.92 15.21
CA THR A 332 -14.00 -15.68 15.62
C THR A 332 -14.83 -15.07 14.50
N HIS A 333 -14.40 -15.18 13.24
CA HIS A 333 -15.20 -14.82 12.07
C HIS A 333 -16.50 -15.63 11.98
N ARG A 334 -16.43 -16.96 12.15
CA ARG A 334 -17.63 -17.82 12.15
C ARG A 334 -18.60 -17.47 13.29
N SER A 335 -18.06 -17.04 14.43
CA SER A 335 -18.84 -16.58 15.59
C SER A 335 -19.25 -15.10 15.50
N ASN A 336 -19.04 -14.43 14.37
CA ASN A 336 -19.33 -13.00 14.16
C ASN A 336 -18.69 -12.05 15.21
N ARG A 337 -17.51 -12.42 15.74
CA ARG A 337 -16.79 -11.64 16.77
C ARG A 337 -15.71 -10.78 16.13
N LEU A 338 -16.10 -9.55 15.81
CA LEU A 338 -15.31 -8.61 15.03
C LEU A 338 -13.97 -8.21 15.69
N ILE A 339 -14.01 -7.69 16.92
CA ILE A 339 -12.82 -7.18 17.62
C ILE A 339 -11.80 -8.29 17.91
N PRO A 340 -12.20 -9.47 18.47
CA PRO A 340 -11.28 -10.58 18.66
C PRO A 340 -10.61 -11.04 17.35
N SER A 341 -11.37 -11.09 16.25
CA SER A 341 -10.82 -11.45 14.95
C SER A 341 -9.75 -10.48 14.49
N PHE A 342 -10.01 -9.16 14.62
CA PHE A 342 -9.02 -8.12 14.31
C PHE A 342 -7.75 -8.27 15.16
N MET A 343 -7.89 -8.40 16.47
CA MET A 343 -6.75 -8.55 17.38
C MET A 343 -5.92 -9.79 17.04
N MET A 344 -6.56 -10.93 16.79
CA MET A 344 -5.89 -12.16 16.38
C MET A 344 -5.16 -11.99 15.02
N GLY A 345 -5.75 -11.27 14.07
CA GLY A 345 -5.10 -10.97 12.80
C GLY A 345 -3.85 -10.08 12.94
N VAL A 346 -3.88 -9.09 13.83
CA VAL A 346 -2.70 -8.26 14.11
C VAL A 346 -1.64 -9.07 14.87
N LEU A 347 -2.03 -9.83 15.89
CA LEU A 347 -1.12 -10.66 16.67
C LEU A 347 -0.46 -11.76 15.84
N SER A 348 -1.15 -12.32 14.84
CA SER A 348 -0.51 -13.29 13.94
C SER A 348 0.65 -12.68 13.17
N ALA A 349 0.52 -11.46 12.64
CA ALA A 349 1.61 -10.76 11.98
C ALA A 349 2.77 -10.45 12.94
N VAL A 350 2.46 -10.06 14.19
CA VAL A 350 3.47 -9.82 15.23
C VAL A 350 4.26 -11.09 15.54
N PHE A 351 3.57 -12.21 15.79
CA PHE A 351 4.24 -13.48 16.07
C PHE A 351 5.02 -14.02 14.87
N LEU A 352 4.51 -13.85 13.64
CA LEU A 352 5.27 -14.21 12.43
C LEU A 352 6.55 -13.39 12.30
N TYR A 353 6.48 -12.09 12.55
CA TYR A 353 7.65 -11.22 12.53
C TYR A 353 8.71 -11.68 13.54
N PHE A 354 8.32 -11.91 14.80
CA PHE A 354 9.26 -12.41 15.82
C PHE A 354 9.76 -13.82 15.51
N GLY A 355 8.92 -14.71 14.99
CA GLY A 355 9.34 -16.04 14.55
C GLY A 355 10.44 -15.97 13.48
N LEU A 356 10.29 -15.09 12.49
CA LEU A 356 11.29 -14.87 11.45
C LEU A 356 12.58 -14.25 12.02
N MET A 357 12.46 -13.24 12.88
CA MET A 357 13.61 -12.58 13.50
C MET A 357 14.37 -13.46 14.51
N PHE A 358 13.71 -14.40 15.19
CA PHE A 358 14.38 -15.40 16.03
C PHE A 358 14.88 -16.60 15.23
N SER A 359 14.51 -16.72 13.95
CA SER A 359 15.00 -17.79 13.09
C SER A 359 16.28 -17.43 12.36
N ILE A 360 16.83 -16.22 12.54
CA ILE A 360 18.08 -15.81 11.89
C ILE A 360 19.27 -15.91 12.85
N ALA A 361 20.41 -16.36 12.32
CA ALA A 361 21.71 -16.35 12.99
C ALA A 361 22.75 -15.66 12.11
#